data_AF-A0A2D6EW57-F1
#
_entry.id   AF-A0A2D6EW57-F1
#
_cell.length_a   1.000
_cell.length_b   1.000
_cell.length_c   1.000
_cell.angle_alpha   90.00
_cell.angle_beta   90.00
_cell.angle_gamma   90.00
#
_symmetry.space_group_name_H-M   'P 1'
#
loop_
_entity.id
_entity.type
_entity.pdbx_description
1 polymer ?
#
loop_
_entity_poly.entity_id
_entity_poly.type
_entity_poly.pdbx_seq_one_letter_code
_entity_poly.pdbx_strand_id
1 'polypeptide(L)'
;MRRIEIFEEVRDTPYRFALTPSETNTSCVGKHKKLKRLLNRAGLKVRPRVCDSSWSTVDLPEEIRRIPHVDQIYHVYLEVLTRGKWCSVDASLDKDLAPTFPVIEWDGYTSTRLCVPPSKVYSPKVSLDIFNETCDQDFDTEHDFYHALNVWFEGLRKS
;
A
#
# COMPACT_ATOMS: atom_id res chain seq x y z
N MET A 1 18.21 0.11 13.22
CA MET A 1 18.51 -1.02 12.31
C MET A 1 17.28 -1.88 12.08
N ARG A 2 16.97 -2.90 12.88
CA ARG A 2 15.91 -3.90 12.59
C ARG A 2 14.56 -3.41 12.00
N ARG A 3 14.03 -2.26 12.43
CA ARG A 3 12.75 -1.73 11.92
C ARG A 3 12.83 -1.13 10.50
N ILE A 4 13.98 -0.54 10.16
CA ILE A 4 14.24 0.05 8.84
C ILE A 4 14.39 -1.09 7.83
N GLU A 5 15.20 -2.09 8.17
CA GLU A 5 15.37 -3.31 7.37
C GLU A 5 14.03 -4.03 7.12
N ILE A 6 13.18 -4.15 8.16
CA ILE A 6 11.82 -4.72 8.01
C ILE A 6 10.96 -3.89 7.05
N PHE A 7 11.05 -2.56 7.10
CA PHE A 7 10.32 -1.68 6.20
C PHE A 7 10.81 -1.85 4.76
N GLU A 8 12.13 -1.82 4.54
CA GLU A 8 12.75 -1.98 3.23
C GLU A 8 12.43 -3.36 2.62
N GLU A 9 12.48 -4.43 3.42
CA GLU A 9 12.11 -5.79 2.97
C GLU A 9 10.67 -5.85 2.43
N VAL A 10 9.73 -5.16 3.07
CA VAL A 10 8.34 -5.13 2.63
C VAL A 10 8.14 -4.15 1.47
N ARG A 11 8.77 -2.97 1.53
CA ARG A 11 8.71 -1.95 0.48
C ARG A 11 9.21 -2.53 -0.83
N ASP A 12 10.36 -3.19 -0.81
CA ASP A 12 11.06 -3.71 -2.00
C ASP A 12 10.43 -4.99 -2.56
N THR A 13 9.38 -5.54 -1.92
CA THR A 13 8.53 -6.55 -2.58
C THR A 13 7.77 -5.88 -3.73
N PRO A 14 7.71 -6.40 -4.97
CA PRO A 14 6.98 -5.74 -6.06
C PRO A 14 5.51 -5.47 -5.71
N TYR A 15 5.06 -4.23 -5.88
CA TYR A 15 3.66 -3.85 -5.72
C TYR A 15 2.83 -4.40 -6.89
N ARG A 16 1.84 -5.23 -6.57
CA ARG A 16 0.97 -5.87 -7.56
C ARG A 16 -0.40 -6.17 -6.95
N PHE A 17 -1.44 -6.02 -7.76
CA PHE A 17 -2.78 -6.50 -7.45
C PHE A 17 -2.88 -7.99 -7.77
N ALA A 18 -3.37 -8.79 -6.84
CA ALA A 18 -3.64 -10.19 -7.12
C ALA A 18 -4.84 -10.27 -8.07
N LEU A 19 -4.69 -10.98 -9.19
CA LEU A 19 -5.76 -11.14 -10.19
C LEU A 19 -6.56 -12.44 -10.01
N THR A 20 -6.04 -13.36 -9.20
CA THR A 20 -6.69 -14.62 -8.87
C THR A 20 -6.44 -14.96 -7.39
N PRO A 21 -7.27 -15.81 -6.75
CA PRO A 21 -7.09 -16.19 -5.35
C PRO A 21 -5.78 -16.92 -5.03
N SER A 22 -5.11 -17.50 -6.03
CA SER A 22 -3.83 -18.20 -5.84
C SER A 22 -2.63 -17.26 -5.87
N GLU A 23 -2.79 -16.02 -6.35
CA GLU A 23 -1.73 -15.03 -6.37
C GLU A 23 -1.46 -14.46 -4.97
N THR A 24 -0.18 -14.20 -4.68
CA THR A 24 0.17 -13.55 -3.42
C THR A 24 -0.27 -12.09 -3.46
N ASN A 25 -1.11 -11.69 -2.51
CA ASN A 25 -1.47 -10.29 -2.34
C ASN A 25 -0.25 -9.46 -1.91
N THR A 26 0.26 -8.65 -2.84
CA THR A 26 1.37 -7.70 -2.65
C THR A 26 0.93 -6.26 -2.87
N SER A 27 -0.38 -6.01 -2.81
CA SER A 27 -0.96 -4.66 -2.80
C SER A 27 -0.74 -3.98 -1.44
N CYS A 28 -1.31 -2.80 -1.24
CA CYS A 28 -1.17 -2.06 0.01
C CYS A 28 -1.69 -2.86 1.21
N VAL A 29 -2.74 -3.67 1.03
CA VAL A 29 -3.30 -4.54 2.07
C VAL A 29 -2.31 -5.65 2.43
N GLY A 30 -1.87 -6.42 1.43
CA GLY A 30 -1.01 -7.59 1.64
C GLY A 30 0.35 -7.21 2.23
N LYS A 31 0.97 -6.16 1.68
CA LYS A 31 2.23 -5.59 2.21
C LYS A 31 2.07 -5.12 3.64
N HIS A 32 1.04 -4.35 3.98
CA HIS A 32 0.89 -3.85 5.35
C HIS A 32 0.45 -4.92 6.35
N LYS A 33 -0.23 -5.99 5.94
CA LYS A 33 -0.39 -7.20 6.76
C LYS A 33 0.97 -7.83 7.09
N LYS A 34 1.85 -8.01 6.11
CA LYS A 34 3.22 -8.50 6.32
C LYS A 34 4.02 -7.56 7.23
N LEU A 35 4.03 -6.26 6.95
CA LEU A 35 4.77 -5.25 7.73
C LEU A 35 4.30 -5.18 9.18
N LYS A 36 2.98 -5.11 9.42
CA LYS A 36 2.41 -5.10 10.77
C LYS A 36 2.87 -6.31 11.58
N ARG A 37 2.84 -7.51 10.97
CA ARG A 37 3.30 -8.75 11.63
C ARG A 37 4.77 -8.68 12.00
N LEU A 38 5.64 -8.24 11.08
CA LEU A 38 7.10 -8.16 11.31
C LEU A 38 7.44 -7.11 12.38
N LEU A 39 6.85 -5.92 12.31
CA LEU A 39 7.08 -4.86 13.30
C LEU A 39 6.55 -5.23 14.70
N ASN A 40 5.38 -5.87 14.79
CA ASN A 40 4.87 -6.38 16.07
C ASN A 40 5.82 -7.44 16.67
N ARG A 41 6.36 -8.37 15.85
CA ARG A 41 7.35 -9.36 16.30
C ARG A 41 8.68 -8.72 16.74
N ALA A 42 9.00 -7.54 16.20
CA ALA A 42 10.13 -6.73 16.64
C ALA A 42 9.81 -5.86 17.88
N GLY A 43 8.64 -6.03 18.50
CA GLY A 43 8.26 -5.36 19.75
C GLY A 43 7.67 -3.95 19.59
N LEU A 44 7.36 -3.53 18.37
CA LEU A 44 6.70 -2.24 18.14
C LEU A 44 5.19 -2.36 18.33
N LYS A 45 4.55 -1.29 18.84
CA LYS A 45 3.09 -1.18 18.81
C LYS A 45 2.67 -0.63 17.45
N VAL A 46 1.85 -1.38 16.74
CA VAL A 46 1.42 -1.05 15.38
C VAL A 46 -0.09 -1.19 15.25
N ARG A 47 -0.72 -0.23 14.57
CA ARG A 47 -2.15 -0.30 14.22
C ARG A 47 -2.34 -0.01 12.72
N PRO A 48 -3.30 -0.67 12.06
CA PRO A 48 -3.64 -0.34 10.69
C PRO A 48 -4.40 0.98 10.64
N ARG A 49 -4.26 1.69 9.52
CA ARG A 49 -5.03 2.87 9.17
C ARG A 49 -5.53 2.72 7.75
N VAL A 50 -6.76 3.16 7.54
CA VAL A 50 -7.42 3.15 6.25
C VAL A 50 -7.85 4.58 5.93
N CYS A 51 -7.68 4.97 4.67
CA CYS A 51 -8.22 6.22 4.15
C CYS A 51 -8.88 6.00 2.78
N ASP A 52 -9.82 6.87 2.47
CA ASP A 52 -10.32 7.05 1.10
C ASP A 52 -9.27 7.80 0.27
N SER A 53 -9.16 7.42 -0.99
CA SER A 53 -8.44 8.14 -2.04
C SER A 53 -9.14 7.88 -3.38
N SER A 54 -8.52 8.32 -4.48
CA SER A 54 -9.08 8.13 -5.81
C SER A 54 -7.99 7.91 -6.85
N TRP A 55 -8.24 7.04 -7.83
CA TRP A 55 -7.35 6.80 -8.95
C TRP A 55 -7.07 8.06 -9.77
N SER A 56 -8.05 8.97 -9.86
CA SER A 56 -7.88 10.28 -10.51
C SER A 56 -6.83 11.19 -9.86
N THR A 57 -6.42 10.90 -8.62
CA THR A 57 -5.35 11.62 -7.92
C THR A 57 -3.96 11.05 -8.17
N VAL A 58 -3.88 9.90 -8.83
CA VAL A 58 -2.64 9.23 -9.22
C VAL A 58 -2.35 9.56 -10.68
N ASP A 59 -1.10 9.89 -10.99
CA ASP A 59 -0.67 10.19 -12.36
C ASP A 59 -0.55 8.90 -13.18
N LEU A 60 -1.68 8.40 -13.66
CA LEU A 60 -1.78 7.19 -14.48
C LEU A 60 -1.72 7.52 -15.97
N PRO A 61 -1.09 6.66 -16.81
CA PRO A 61 -1.16 6.75 -18.25
C PRO A 61 -2.60 6.79 -18.75
N GLU A 62 -2.83 7.56 -19.80
CA GLU A 62 -4.18 7.80 -20.31
C GLU A 62 -4.87 6.51 -20.76
N GLU A 63 -4.12 5.58 -21.32
CA GLU A 63 -4.60 4.27 -21.75
C GLU A 63 -5.14 3.42 -20.58
N ILE A 64 -4.52 3.51 -19.40
CA ILE A 64 -4.98 2.78 -18.21
C ILE A 64 -6.20 3.48 -17.61
N ARG A 65 -6.17 4.81 -17.53
CA ARG A 65 -7.27 5.62 -16.99
C ARG A 65 -8.60 5.43 -17.74
N ARG A 66 -8.54 5.06 -19.03
CA ARG A 66 -9.73 4.82 -19.87
C ARG A 66 -10.39 3.45 -19.65
N ILE A 67 -9.73 2.51 -18.97
CA ILE A 67 -10.31 1.20 -18.66
C ILE A 67 -11.39 1.40 -17.59
N PRO A 68 -12.60 0.83 -17.71
CA PRO A 68 -13.64 0.98 -16.70
C PRO A 68 -13.20 0.49 -15.31
N HIS A 69 -13.38 1.32 -14.28
CA HIS A 69 -13.04 1.02 -12.89
C HIS A 69 -13.83 1.93 -11.93
N VAL A 70 -13.90 1.57 -10.64
CA VAL A 70 -14.37 2.48 -9.59
C VAL A 70 -13.24 3.44 -9.22
N ASP A 71 -13.47 4.73 -9.40
CA ASP A 71 -12.44 5.74 -9.13
C ASP A 71 -12.11 5.85 -7.63
N GLN A 72 -13.10 5.70 -6.74
CA GLN A 72 -12.90 5.74 -5.30
C GLN A 72 -12.25 4.45 -4.79
N ILE A 73 -11.13 4.59 -4.08
CA ILE A 73 -10.38 3.47 -3.50
C ILE A 73 -10.12 3.62 -2.02
N TYR A 74 -9.95 2.49 -1.35
CA TYR A 74 -9.34 2.44 -0.03
C TYR A 74 -7.83 2.26 -0.14
N HIS A 75 -7.11 3.01 0.69
CA HIS A 75 -5.68 2.82 0.88
C HIS A 75 -5.38 2.41 2.32
N VAL A 76 -4.48 1.44 2.45
CA VAL A 76 -4.03 0.90 3.73
C VAL A 76 -2.59 1.31 3.98
N TYR A 77 -2.35 1.86 5.16
CA TYR A 77 -1.03 2.11 5.72
C TYR A 77 -1.00 1.74 7.21
N LEU A 78 0.14 1.89 7.87
CA LEU A 78 0.26 1.61 9.30
C LEU A 78 0.55 2.88 10.08
N GLU A 79 0.13 2.90 11.33
CA GLU A 79 0.70 3.80 12.32
C GLU A 79 1.52 2.99 13.33
N VAL A 80 2.74 3.45 13.56
CA VAL A 80 3.71 2.84 14.48
C VAL A 80 3.93 3.79 15.65
N LEU A 81 3.85 3.29 16.89
CA LEU A 81 4.14 4.10 18.06
C LEU A 81 5.65 4.26 18.24
N THR A 82 6.15 5.47 18.01
CA THR A 82 7.56 5.84 18.15
C THR A 82 7.67 7.06 19.08
N ARG A 83 8.53 6.97 20.11
CA ARG A 83 8.76 8.08 21.06
C ARG A 83 7.46 8.71 21.63
N GLY A 84 6.45 7.87 21.90
CA GLY A 84 5.15 8.29 22.44
C GLY A 84 4.17 8.89 21.43
N LYS A 85 4.51 8.94 20.14
CA LYS A 85 3.65 9.45 19.06
C LYS A 85 3.34 8.35 18.04
N TRP A 86 2.16 8.41 17.45
CA TRP A 86 1.81 7.56 16.32
C TRP A 86 2.32 8.21 15.03
N CYS A 87 3.18 7.49 14.30
CA CYS A 87 3.74 7.93 13.04
C CYS A 87 3.24 7.05 11.90
N SER A 88 2.82 7.68 10.80
CA SER A 88 2.34 6.98 9.59
C SER A 88 3.51 6.30 8.89
N VAL A 89 3.35 5.06 8.47
CA VAL A 89 4.36 4.27 7.76
C VAL A 89 3.67 3.58 6.60
N ASP A 90 4.11 3.89 5.39
CA ASP A 90 3.57 3.38 4.12
C ASP A 90 4.69 2.75 3.29
N ALA A 91 4.62 1.43 3.11
CA ALA A 91 5.58 0.63 2.35
C ALA A 91 4.98 0.13 1.01
N SER A 92 3.95 0.81 0.49
CA SER A 92 3.19 0.29 -0.66
C SER A 92 4.01 0.23 -1.95
N LEU A 93 4.59 1.34 -2.38
CA LEU A 93 5.32 1.40 -3.65
C LEU A 93 6.75 0.88 -3.45
N ASP A 94 7.12 -0.12 -4.25
CA ASP A 94 8.50 -0.57 -4.34
C ASP A 94 9.39 0.45 -5.04
N LYS A 95 10.67 0.46 -4.67
CA LYS A 95 11.65 1.43 -5.16
C LYS A 95 11.88 1.34 -6.67
N ASP A 96 11.63 0.19 -7.27
CA ASP A 96 11.84 -0.07 -8.70
C ASP A 96 10.75 0.57 -9.57
N LEU A 97 9.77 1.26 -8.97
CA LEU A 97 8.81 2.12 -9.66
C LEU A 97 9.32 3.56 -9.87
N ALA A 98 10.51 3.88 -9.35
CA ALA A 98 11.19 5.13 -9.67
C ALA A 98 11.65 5.12 -11.15
N PRO A 99 11.68 6.27 -11.85
CA PRO A 99 11.43 7.61 -11.33
C PRO A 99 9.95 8.04 -11.35
N THR A 100 9.05 7.24 -11.93
CA THR A 100 7.62 7.58 -12.08
C THR A 100 6.96 7.85 -10.73
N PHE A 101 7.29 7.04 -9.72
CA PHE A 101 6.83 7.24 -8.35
C PHE A 101 8.01 7.56 -7.42
N PRO A 102 7.80 8.39 -6.39
CA PRO A 102 8.84 8.70 -5.42
C PRO A 102 9.18 7.47 -4.58
N VAL A 103 10.47 7.21 -4.38
CA VAL A 103 10.93 6.18 -3.43
C VAL A 103 10.62 6.65 -2.02
N ILE A 104 9.80 5.88 -1.29
CA ILE A 104 9.46 6.17 0.10
C ILE A 104 10.54 5.56 1.00
N GLU A 105 11.15 6.40 1.84
CA GLU A 105 12.12 6.00 2.86
C GLU A 105 11.57 6.22 4.26
N TRP A 106 12.02 5.39 5.21
CA TRP A 106 11.64 5.50 6.61
C TRP A 106 12.87 5.48 7.52
N ASP A 107 13.01 6.51 8.34
CA ASP A 107 14.09 6.62 9.34
C ASP A 107 13.86 5.72 10.58
N GLY A 108 12.72 5.04 10.67
CA GLY A 108 12.34 4.19 11.79
C GLY A 108 11.66 4.92 12.96
N TYR A 109 11.50 6.24 12.89
CA TYR A 109 11.02 7.07 14.00
C TYR A 109 9.94 8.07 13.60
N THR A 110 9.99 8.64 12.41
CA THR A 110 9.08 9.68 11.93
C THR A 110 8.06 9.13 10.94
N SER A 111 7.09 9.95 10.55
CA SER A 111 6.10 9.54 9.56
C SER A 111 6.72 9.52 8.16
N THR A 112 6.40 8.51 7.36
CA THR A 112 6.64 8.53 5.92
C THR A 112 5.57 9.38 5.21
N ARG A 113 5.83 9.74 3.96
CA ARG A 113 4.75 10.17 3.05
C ARG A 113 3.85 8.97 2.74
N LEU A 114 2.56 9.22 2.51
CA LEU A 114 1.64 8.22 1.96
C LEU A 114 1.78 8.18 0.43
N CYS A 115 1.62 7.00 -0.17
CA CYS A 115 1.74 6.86 -1.62
C CYS A 115 0.59 7.50 -2.40
N VAL A 116 -0.56 7.70 -1.74
CA VAL A 116 -1.73 8.41 -2.30
C VAL A 116 -2.18 9.53 -1.36
N PRO A 117 -2.74 10.63 -1.88
CA PRO A 117 -3.32 11.68 -1.04
C PRO A 117 -4.64 11.19 -0.41
N PRO A 118 -4.79 11.24 0.92
CA PRO A 118 -6.04 10.84 1.57
C PRO A 118 -7.10 11.93 1.44
N SER A 119 -8.30 11.57 0.99
CA SER A 119 -9.48 12.47 1.04
C SER A 119 -10.19 12.40 2.39
N LYS A 120 -10.18 11.23 3.03
CA LYS A 120 -10.75 10.99 4.36
C LYS A 120 -9.98 9.89 5.07
N VAL A 121 -9.58 10.12 6.33
CA VAL A 121 -8.94 9.09 7.15
C VAL A 121 -9.94 8.55 8.17
N TYR A 122 -10.17 7.23 8.17
CA TYR A 122 -11.11 6.58 9.08
C TYR A 122 -10.63 6.62 10.54
N SER A 123 -11.53 6.40 11.51
CA SER A 123 -11.12 6.24 12.91
C SER A 123 -10.30 4.96 13.12
N PRO A 124 -9.49 4.82 14.18
CA PRO A 124 -8.69 3.63 14.41
C PRO A 124 -9.51 2.33 14.50
N LYS A 125 -10.71 2.41 15.06
CA LYS A 125 -11.63 1.26 15.15
C LYS A 125 -12.10 0.85 13.74
N VAL A 126 -12.65 1.79 12.98
CA VAL A 126 -13.15 1.52 11.62
C VAL A 126 -12.02 1.05 10.69
N SER A 127 -10.82 1.63 10.82
CA SER A 127 -9.65 1.17 10.07
C SER A 127 -9.28 -0.28 10.38
N LEU A 128 -9.38 -0.69 11.65
CA LEU A 128 -9.10 -2.07 12.05
C LEU A 128 -10.15 -3.04 11.51
N ASP A 129 -11.42 -2.66 11.57
CA ASP A 129 -12.54 -3.46 11.05
C ASP A 129 -12.35 -3.69 9.54
N ILE A 130 -12.18 -2.62 8.75
CA ILE A 130 -11.91 -2.72 7.30
C ILE A 130 -10.66 -3.56 7.02
N PHE A 131 -9.54 -3.30 7.72
CA PHE A 131 -8.29 -4.03 7.50
C PHE A 131 -8.40 -5.54 7.75
N ASN A 132 -9.26 -5.95 8.68
CA ASN A 132 -9.51 -7.37 8.97
C ASN A 132 -10.49 -7.99 7.97
N GLU A 133 -11.48 -7.22 7.49
CA GLU A 133 -12.47 -7.65 6.51
C GLU A 133 -11.90 -7.72 5.09
N THR A 134 -10.87 -6.92 4.78
CA THR A 134 -10.16 -6.94 3.49
C THR A 134 -9.31 -8.21 3.41
N CYS A 135 -9.93 -9.38 3.37
CA CYS A 135 -9.25 -10.67 3.27
C CYS A 135 -9.08 -11.13 1.84
N ASP A 136 -10.00 -10.84 0.93
CA ASP A 136 -9.91 -11.22 -0.47
C ASP A 136 -10.54 -10.09 -1.29
N GLN A 137 -9.77 -9.52 -2.24
CA GLN A 137 -10.32 -8.51 -3.15
C GLN A 137 -11.35 -9.20 -4.06
N ASP A 138 -12.44 -8.50 -4.39
CA ASP A 138 -13.39 -9.00 -5.37
C ASP A 138 -12.71 -8.97 -6.75
N PHE A 139 -12.28 -10.15 -7.23
CA PHE A 139 -11.36 -10.28 -8.37
C PHE A 139 -12.00 -10.00 -9.74
N ASP A 140 -13.32 -9.90 -9.80
CA ASP A 140 -14.08 -9.92 -11.07
C ASP A 140 -14.45 -8.52 -11.60
N THR A 141 -14.66 -7.51 -10.75
CA THR A 141 -15.23 -6.23 -11.20
C THR A 141 -14.20 -5.26 -11.78
N GLU A 142 -12.92 -5.41 -11.43
CA GLU A 142 -11.85 -4.49 -11.85
C GLU A 142 -10.65 -5.22 -12.47
N HIS A 143 -10.86 -6.45 -12.93
CA HIS A 143 -9.80 -7.34 -13.42
C HIS A 143 -8.93 -6.69 -14.49
N ASP A 144 -9.56 -6.12 -15.54
CA ASP A 144 -8.86 -5.53 -16.67
C ASP A 144 -8.02 -4.30 -16.26
N PHE A 145 -8.56 -3.49 -15.35
CA PHE A 145 -7.88 -2.29 -14.85
C PHE A 145 -6.66 -2.68 -14.00
N TYR A 146 -6.83 -3.61 -13.05
CA TYR A 146 -5.72 -4.12 -12.25
C TYR A 146 -4.68 -4.88 -13.06
N HIS A 147 -5.10 -5.63 -14.07
CA HIS A 147 -4.18 -6.29 -15.00
C HIS A 147 -3.35 -5.26 -15.77
N ALA A 148 -3.98 -4.22 -16.32
CA ALA A 148 -3.27 -3.15 -17.02
C ALA A 148 -2.30 -2.38 -16.10
N LEU A 149 -2.71 -2.07 -14.87
CA LEU A 149 -1.83 -1.47 -13.86
C LEU A 149 -0.62 -2.36 -13.56
N ASN A 150 -0.84 -3.65 -13.36
CA ASN A 150 0.25 -4.61 -13.11
C ASN A 150 1.23 -4.66 -14.29
N VAL A 151 0.73 -4.74 -15.53
CA VAL A 151 1.57 -4.73 -16.74
C VAL A 151 2.39 -3.44 -16.83
N TRP A 152 1.78 -2.30 -16.53
CA TRP A 152 2.46 -1.02 -16.54
C TRP A 152 3.56 -0.95 -15.46
N PHE A 153 3.25 -1.35 -14.23
CA PHE A 153 4.25 -1.43 -13.15
C PHE A 153 5.43 -2.33 -13.52
N GLU A 154 5.17 -3.49 -14.14
CA GLU A 154 6.24 -4.36 -14.65
C GLU A 154 7.06 -3.71 -15.76
N GLY A 155 6.46 -2.88 -16.60
CA GLY A 155 7.15 -2.09 -17.61
C GLY A 155 8.11 -1.07 -16.99
N LEU A 156 7.66 -0.38 -15.92
CA LEU A 156 8.47 0.59 -15.19
C LEU A 156 9.69 -0.03 -14.52
N ARG A 157 9.58 -1.26 -13.98
CA ARG A 157 10.71 -1.95 -13.32
C ARG A 157 11.81 -2.41 -14.28
N LYS A 158 11.50 -2.48 -15.58
CA LYS A 158 12.42 -2.98 -16.63
C LYS A 158 13.14 -1.84 -17.37
N SER A 159 12.79 -0.58 -17.10
CA SER A 159 13.42 0.61 -17.68
C SER A 159 14.59 1.10 -16.85
#